data_AF-A0A9X2GC30-F1
#
_entry.id   AF-A0A9X2GC30-F1
#
_cell.length_a   1.000
_cell.length_b   1.000
_cell.length_c   1.000
_cell.angle_alpha   90.00
_cell.angle_beta   90.00
_cell.angle_gamma   90.00
#
_symmetry.space_group_name_H-M   'P 1'
#
loop_
_entity.id
_entity.type
_entity.pdbx_description
1 polymer ?
#
loop_
_entity_poly.entity_id
_entity_poly.type
_entity_poly.pdbx_seq_one_letter_code
_entity_poly.pdbx_strand_id
1 'polypeptide(L)'
;MSPRTAKDARVTLSTCLGSAVPHRIQHNPAAKEKARGRRGLRRVEKAQAKQRSKDVPTPFEVLVYAERRAILSGQDDDFVRELLYAFAGVRWSEALALGPDFLNDEGALDVREKLFELDGRFYRGIPKDGSLRSVDLPPLLLDLLAGMKARRCTCKPRRREPGDPAWCTGGDYLMLGPGGGHLRRSNAARRHVRPAADGWWPGWAGRIHVRPCRVLVDSSHGWAGVPVNPWPAAEKGHRSSLCGSWSEAGHTRSCLWTRPWRCGCRSGKG
;
A
#
# COMPACT_ATOMS: atom_id res chain seq x y z
N MET A 1 21.20 5.82 6.87
CA MET A 1 20.01 6.62 7.29
C MET A 1 19.67 7.60 6.19
N SER A 2 18.39 7.76 5.81
CA SER A 2 18.03 8.65 4.69
C SER A 2 18.24 10.14 5.07
N PRO A 3 18.54 11.03 4.09
CA PRO A 3 18.66 12.48 4.36
C PRO A 3 17.40 13.09 5.00
N ARG A 4 16.22 12.56 4.67
CA ARG A 4 14.94 12.99 5.27
C ARG A 4 14.85 12.56 6.73
N THR A 5 15.19 11.31 7.03
CA THR A 5 15.21 10.80 8.41
C THR A 5 16.17 11.61 9.29
N ALA A 6 17.37 11.93 8.79
CA ALA A 6 18.34 12.77 9.51
C ALA A 6 17.77 14.17 9.82
N LYS A 7 17.08 14.77 8.83
CA LYS A 7 16.44 16.07 8.98
C LYS A 7 15.31 16.03 10.01
N ASP A 8 14.43 15.03 9.94
CA ASP A 8 13.30 14.89 10.84
C ASP A 8 13.79 14.67 12.28
N ALA A 9 14.79 13.79 12.49
CA ALA A 9 15.41 13.59 13.81
C ALA A 9 16.00 14.88 14.38
N ARG A 10 16.70 15.68 13.55
CA ARG A 10 17.24 16.96 13.99
C ARG A 10 16.14 17.97 14.35
N VAL A 11 15.03 18.00 13.60
CA VAL A 11 13.89 18.88 13.91
C VAL A 11 13.27 18.48 15.24
N THR A 12 13.08 17.19 15.49
CA THR A 12 12.61 16.68 16.79
C THR A 12 13.56 17.08 17.91
N LEU A 13 14.87 16.83 17.76
CA LEU A 13 15.88 17.21 18.75
C LEU A 13 15.88 18.72 19.02
N SER A 14 15.81 19.53 17.96
CA SER A 14 15.71 20.99 18.07
C SER A 14 14.43 21.41 18.80
N THR A 15 13.33 20.68 18.67
CA THR A 15 12.09 20.99 19.39
C THR A 15 12.22 20.64 20.87
N CYS A 16 12.72 19.44 21.19
CA CYS A 16 12.94 19.00 22.58
C CYS A 16 13.91 19.92 23.33
N LEU A 17 15.04 20.27 22.73
CA LEU A 17 16.01 21.21 23.32
C LEU A 17 15.47 22.64 23.36
N GLY A 18 14.57 23.00 22.44
CA GLY A 18 13.84 24.27 22.48
C GLY A 18 12.99 24.41 23.75
N SER A 19 12.24 23.37 24.12
CA SER A 19 11.46 23.35 25.36
C SER A 19 12.31 23.34 26.62
N ALA A 20 13.59 22.96 26.52
CA ALA A 20 14.56 22.98 27.62
C ALA A 20 15.21 24.36 27.83
N VAL A 21 15.10 25.27 26.86
CA VAL A 21 15.61 26.65 26.98
C VAL A 21 14.52 27.55 27.59
N PRO A 22 14.85 28.44 28.54
CA PRO A 22 16.16 28.62 29.20
C PRO A 22 16.35 27.76 30.46
N HIS A 23 15.33 26.98 30.85
CA HIS A 23 15.23 26.39 32.19
C HIS A 23 16.28 25.31 32.51
N ARG A 24 16.81 24.60 31.50
CA ARG A 24 17.76 23.48 31.66
C ARG A 24 19.04 23.69 30.85
N ILE A 25 18.97 24.45 29.76
CA ILE A 25 20.10 24.81 28.92
C ILE A 25 19.93 26.27 28.47
N GLN A 26 21.06 26.96 28.31
CA GLN A 26 21.04 28.39 27.95
C GLN A 26 20.73 28.62 26.47
N HIS A 27 21.17 27.70 25.60
CA HIS A 27 20.96 27.78 24.16
C HIS A 27 20.64 26.40 23.60
N ASN A 28 19.92 26.38 22.48
CA ASN A 28 19.58 25.15 21.79
C ASN A 28 20.65 24.82 20.73
N PRO A 29 21.53 23.83 20.95
CA PRO A 29 22.60 23.50 20.01
C PRO A 29 22.09 22.88 18.70
N ALA A 30 20.87 22.33 18.69
CA ALA A 30 20.27 21.75 17.49
C ALA A 30 19.57 22.80 16.61
N ALA A 31 19.34 24.01 17.14
CA ALA A 31 18.73 25.12 16.42
C ALA A 31 19.58 25.49 15.20
N LYS A 32 18.90 25.83 14.10
CA LYS A 32 19.56 26.44 12.94
C LYS A 32 19.43 27.95 13.05
N GLU A 33 20.54 28.65 12.82
CA GLU A 33 20.50 30.08 12.56
C GLU A 33 19.56 30.37 11.39
N LYS A 34 18.76 31.44 11.50
CA LYS A 34 17.91 31.91 10.41
C LYS A 34 18.80 32.20 9.20
N ALA A 35 18.61 31.41 8.14
CA ALA A 35 19.51 31.37 6.99
C ALA A 35 19.71 32.74 6.32
N ARG A 36 20.89 33.35 6.52
CA ARG A 36 21.43 34.36 5.61
C ARG A 36 21.92 33.67 4.32
N GLY A 37 21.62 34.27 3.16
CA GLY A 37 22.28 33.94 1.88
C GLY A 37 21.84 32.71 1.07
N ARG A 38 20.94 31.83 1.52
CA ARG A 38 20.59 30.58 0.78
C ARG A 38 19.19 30.54 0.15
N ARG A 39 18.59 31.69 -0.14
CA ARG A 39 17.25 31.76 -0.76
C ARG A 39 17.22 31.17 -2.18
N GLY A 40 18.26 31.43 -3.00
CA GLY A 40 18.38 30.90 -4.36
C GLY A 40 18.51 29.37 -4.39
N LEU A 41 19.44 28.81 -3.60
CA LEU A 41 19.63 27.36 -3.46
C LEU A 41 18.36 26.66 -2.96
N ARG A 42 17.61 27.24 -2.01
CA ARG A 42 16.32 26.70 -1.57
C ARG A 42 15.26 26.71 -2.66
N ARG A 43 15.26 27.69 -3.57
CA ARG A 43 14.34 27.70 -4.73
C ARG A 43 14.69 26.59 -5.71
N VAL A 44 15.98 26.38 -5.97
CA VAL A 44 16.46 25.28 -6.82
C VAL A 44 16.16 23.92 -6.19
N GLU A 45 16.45 23.72 -4.90
CA GLU A 45 16.09 22.49 -4.18
C GLU A 45 14.58 22.24 -4.17
N LYS A 46 13.76 23.28 -3.97
CA LYS A 46 12.30 23.16 -4.05
C LYS A 46 11.83 22.84 -5.46
N ALA A 47 12.40 23.46 -6.49
CA ALA A 47 12.08 23.19 -7.88
C ALA A 47 12.48 21.76 -8.28
N GLN A 48 13.67 21.30 -7.88
CA GLN A 48 14.13 19.92 -8.08
C GLN A 48 13.31 18.91 -7.27
N ALA A 49 12.89 19.23 -6.05
CA ALA A 49 11.98 18.40 -5.26
C ALA A 49 10.57 18.35 -5.86
N LYS A 50 10.13 19.44 -6.52
CA LYS A 50 8.88 19.52 -7.27
C LYS A 50 8.97 18.87 -8.64
N GLN A 51 10.15 18.77 -9.27
CA GLN A 51 10.39 17.99 -10.49
C GLN A 51 10.57 16.50 -10.19
N ARG A 52 11.15 16.16 -9.05
CA ARG A 52 11.04 14.83 -8.43
C ARG A 52 9.63 14.57 -7.88
N SER A 53 8.63 15.38 -8.23
CA SER A 53 7.25 15.17 -7.79
C SER A 53 6.85 13.77 -8.16
N LYS A 54 6.66 12.96 -7.13
CA LYS A 54 5.88 11.72 -7.05
C LYS A 54 5.21 11.42 -8.38
N ASP A 55 5.68 10.41 -9.09
CA ASP A 55 4.98 9.84 -10.24
C ASP A 55 3.55 9.56 -9.78
N VAL A 56 2.61 10.42 -10.18
CA VAL A 56 1.20 10.26 -9.84
C VAL A 56 0.66 9.30 -10.88
N PRO A 57 0.10 8.15 -10.47
CA PRO A 57 -0.42 7.20 -11.43
C PRO A 57 -1.58 7.83 -12.20
N THR A 58 -1.62 7.56 -13.50
CA THR A 58 -2.78 7.86 -14.34
C THR A 58 -4.00 7.05 -13.88
N PRO A 59 -5.23 7.48 -14.20
CA PRO A 59 -6.45 6.74 -13.84
C PRO A 59 -6.44 5.28 -14.32
N PHE A 60 -5.89 5.01 -15.50
CA PHE A 60 -5.75 3.66 -16.02
C PHE A 60 -4.76 2.82 -15.20
N GLU A 61 -3.61 3.39 -14.84
CA GLU A 61 -2.64 2.71 -13.97
C GLU A 61 -3.23 2.40 -12.59
N VAL A 62 -4.08 3.29 -12.05
CA VAL A 62 -4.82 3.04 -10.80
C VAL A 62 -5.75 1.83 -10.95
N LEU A 63 -6.52 1.74 -12.03
CA LEU A 63 -7.44 0.61 -12.26
C LEU A 63 -6.69 -0.71 -12.37
N VAL A 64 -5.62 -0.76 -13.17
CA VAL A 64 -4.79 -1.97 -13.33
C VAL A 64 -4.12 -2.35 -12.01
N TYR A 65 -3.66 -1.38 -11.24
CA TYR A 65 -3.10 -1.63 -9.92
C TYR A 65 -4.14 -2.16 -8.93
N ALA A 66 -5.33 -1.54 -8.88
CA ALA A 66 -6.44 -1.94 -8.00
C ALA A 66 -6.89 -3.37 -8.29
N GLU A 67 -7.00 -3.73 -9.58
CA GLU A 67 -7.35 -5.06 -10.04
C GLU A 67 -6.31 -6.10 -9.62
N ARG A 68 -5.02 -5.84 -9.91
CA ARG A 68 -3.93 -6.70 -9.43
C ARG A 68 -3.97 -6.85 -7.92
N ARG A 69 -4.31 -5.77 -7.20
CA ARG A 69 -4.44 -5.82 -5.74
C ARG A 69 -5.52 -6.83 -5.35
N ALA A 70 -6.72 -6.71 -5.91
CA ALA A 70 -7.87 -7.58 -5.60
C ALA A 70 -7.60 -9.05 -5.92
N ILE A 71 -6.99 -9.33 -7.08
CA ILE A 71 -6.54 -10.67 -7.47
C ILE A 71 -5.57 -11.25 -6.44
N LEU A 72 -4.58 -10.44 -6.00
CA LEU A 72 -3.56 -10.89 -5.05
C LEU A 72 -4.07 -11.15 -3.63
N SER A 73 -5.14 -10.49 -3.18
CA SER A 73 -5.82 -10.86 -1.93
C SER A 73 -6.81 -11.99 -2.07
N GLY A 74 -7.39 -12.14 -3.27
CA GLY A 74 -8.69 -12.79 -3.44
C GLY A 74 -9.82 -12.03 -2.74
N GLN A 75 -9.80 -10.69 -2.74
CA GLN A 75 -10.86 -9.86 -2.16
C GLN A 75 -11.18 -8.68 -3.08
N ASP A 76 -12.39 -8.63 -3.61
CA ASP A 76 -12.86 -7.55 -4.49
C ASP A 76 -12.95 -6.21 -3.75
N ASP A 77 -13.18 -6.22 -2.43
CA ASP A 77 -13.15 -5.04 -1.56
C ASP A 77 -11.83 -4.25 -1.68
N ASP A 78 -10.72 -4.94 -1.97
CA ASP A 78 -9.43 -4.28 -2.16
C ASP A 78 -9.42 -3.41 -3.41
N PHE A 79 -10.14 -3.78 -4.48
CA PHE A 79 -10.28 -2.97 -5.69
C PHE A 79 -10.92 -1.62 -5.34
N VAL A 80 -12.10 -1.65 -4.72
CA VAL A 80 -12.87 -0.46 -4.33
C VAL A 80 -12.05 0.44 -3.40
N ARG A 81 -11.31 -0.14 -2.47
CA ARG A 81 -10.46 0.63 -1.55
C ARG A 81 -9.34 1.38 -2.26
N GLU A 82 -8.67 0.77 -3.23
CA GLU A 82 -7.61 1.48 -3.97
C GLU A 82 -8.22 2.62 -4.80
N LEU A 83 -9.44 2.49 -5.31
CA LEU A 83 -10.17 3.59 -5.95
C LEU A 83 -10.50 4.72 -4.97
N LEU A 84 -10.91 4.41 -3.73
CA LEU A 84 -11.13 5.43 -2.69
C LEU A 84 -9.85 6.22 -2.38
N TYR A 85 -8.69 5.58 -2.40
CA TYR A 85 -7.42 6.28 -2.21
C TYR A 85 -7.10 7.21 -3.37
N ALA A 86 -7.32 6.76 -4.60
CA ALA A 86 -6.96 7.50 -5.80
C ALA A 86 -7.92 8.65 -6.10
N PHE A 87 -9.23 8.41 -5.99
CA PHE A 87 -10.27 9.35 -6.45
C PHE A 87 -10.91 10.15 -5.31
N ALA A 88 -10.98 9.60 -4.09
CA ALA A 88 -11.58 10.27 -2.93
C ALA A 88 -10.54 10.76 -1.91
N GLY A 89 -9.25 10.44 -2.09
CA GLY A 89 -8.18 10.89 -1.17
C GLY A 89 -8.37 10.41 0.27
N VAL A 90 -9.07 9.29 0.45
CA VAL A 90 -9.31 8.65 1.75
C VAL A 90 -7.97 8.08 2.24
N ARG A 91 -7.67 8.25 3.53
CA ARG A 91 -6.43 7.70 4.11
C ARG A 91 -6.63 6.23 4.47
N TRP A 92 -5.54 5.48 4.55
CA TRP A 92 -5.53 4.06 4.96
C TRP A 92 -6.43 3.78 6.18
N SER A 93 -6.21 4.52 7.27
CA SER A 93 -6.97 4.32 8.51
C SER A 93 -8.43 4.76 8.41
N GLU A 94 -8.75 5.72 7.53
CA GLU A 94 -10.13 6.19 7.31
C GLU A 94 -10.90 5.12 6.52
N ALA A 95 -10.32 4.57 5.46
CA ALA A 95 -10.94 3.49 4.68
C ALA A 95 -11.20 2.24 5.52
N LEU A 96 -10.29 1.88 6.43
CA LEU A 96 -10.48 0.73 7.34
C LEU A 96 -11.60 0.95 8.38
N ALA A 97 -12.00 2.20 8.62
CA ALA A 97 -13.07 2.52 9.55
C ALA A 97 -14.45 2.59 8.90
N LEU A 98 -14.54 2.49 7.56
CA LEU A 98 -15.82 2.56 6.86
C LEU A 98 -16.73 1.40 7.29
N GLY A 99 -17.86 1.75 7.88
CA GLY A 99 -18.96 0.87 8.24
C GLY A 99 -20.07 0.86 7.19
N PRO A 100 -21.20 0.21 7.48
CA PRO A 100 -22.37 0.22 6.58
C PRO A 100 -22.96 1.63 6.39
N ASP A 101 -22.86 2.50 7.40
CA ASP A 101 -23.36 3.87 7.35
C ASP A 101 -22.27 4.83 6.83
N PHE A 102 -21.76 4.56 5.63
CA PHE A 102 -20.62 5.31 5.05
C PHE A 102 -21.02 6.62 4.36
N LEU A 103 -22.31 6.87 4.15
CA LEU A 103 -22.82 8.11 3.55
C LEU A 103 -23.43 9.01 4.62
N ASN A 104 -23.31 10.32 4.42
CA ASN A 104 -24.12 11.30 5.13
C ASN A 104 -25.51 11.44 4.48
N ASP A 105 -26.36 12.27 5.09
CA ASP A 105 -27.73 12.51 4.63
C ASP A 105 -27.77 13.14 3.22
N GLU A 106 -26.69 13.81 2.81
CA GLU A 106 -26.53 14.39 1.47
C GLU A 106 -26.00 13.40 0.42
N GLY A 107 -25.71 12.15 0.78
CA GLY A 107 -25.21 11.11 -0.13
C GLY A 107 -23.71 11.19 -0.47
N ALA A 108 -22.94 11.98 0.27
CA ALA A 108 -21.49 12.05 0.19
C ALA A 108 -20.82 11.09 1.18
N LEU A 109 -19.59 10.65 0.88
CA LEU A 109 -18.81 9.79 1.77
C LEU A 109 -18.46 10.53 3.06
N ASP A 110 -18.85 9.97 4.18
CA ASP A 110 -18.74 10.59 5.48
C ASP A 110 -17.52 10.07 6.26
N VAL A 111 -16.45 10.87 6.29
CA VAL A 111 -15.18 10.48 6.91
C VAL A 111 -15.11 11.02 8.34
N ARG A 112 -15.80 10.34 9.26
CA ARG A 112 -15.85 10.73 10.69
C ARG A 112 -14.85 10.01 11.58
N GLU A 113 -14.43 8.83 11.17
CA GLU A 113 -13.62 7.95 11.99
C GLU A 113 -12.37 7.46 11.26
N LYS A 114 -11.41 7.01 12.05
CA LYS A 114 -10.26 6.26 11.58
C LYS A 114 -10.03 5.06 12.48
N LEU A 115 -9.42 4.04 11.90
CA LEU A 115 -8.96 2.86 12.59
C LEU A 115 -7.46 2.71 12.39
N PHE A 116 -6.70 2.73 13.50
CA PHE A 116 -5.25 2.67 13.45
C PHE A 116 -4.71 1.49 14.26
N GLU A 117 -3.69 0.82 13.71
CA GLU A 117 -3.03 -0.30 14.35
C GLU A 117 -1.95 0.19 15.35
N LEU A 118 -2.05 -0.26 16.60
CA LEU A 118 -1.00 -0.14 17.60
C LEU A 118 -0.80 -1.51 18.27
N ASP A 119 0.42 -2.03 18.24
CA ASP A 119 0.80 -3.33 18.81
C ASP A 119 -0.13 -4.49 18.39
N GLY A 120 -0.50 -4.50 17.10
CA GLY A 120 -1.36 -5.52 16.51
C GLY A 120 -2.83 -5.44 16.90
N ARG A 121 -3.24 -4.40 17.62
CA ARG A 121 -4.62 -4.07 17.97
C ARG A 121 -5.05 -2.81 17.23
N PHE A 122 -6.35 -2.63 17.05
CA PHE A 122 -6.90 -1.50 16.31
C PHE A 122 -7.67 -0.60 17.25
N TYR A 123 -7.39 0.70 17.25
CA TYR A 123 -8.19 1.68 17.97
C TYR A 123 -8.90 2.63 16.99
N ARG A 124 -10.12 2.97 17.35
CA ARG A 124 -10.96 3.98 16.73
C ARG A 124 -10.54 5.36 17.25
N GLY A 125 -10.62 6.35 16.38
CA GLY A 125 -10.43 7.73 16.77
C GLY A 125 -10.86 8.69 15.68
N ILE A 126 -10.74 9.97 15.98
CA ILE A 126 -11.03 11.04 15.02
C ILE A 126 -9.92 11.08 13.97
N PRO A 127 -10.23 11.34 12.69
CA PRO A 127 -9.27 11.68 11.65
C PRO A 127 -8.19 12.64 12.15
N LYS A 128 -6.99 12.53 11.57
CA LYS A 128 -5.86 13.35 12.00
C LYS A 128 -6.22 14.83 11.92
N ASP A 129 -5.74 15.61 12.89
CA ASP A 129 -5.93 17.06 12.94
C ASP A 129 -7.41 17.49 13.07
N GLY A 130 -8.30 16.58 13.47
CA GLY A 130 -9.73 16.87 13.63
C GLY A 130 -10.49 17.03 12.32
N SER A 131 -9.92 16.57 11.19
CA SER A 131 -10.45 16.80 9.85
C SER A 131 -11.66 15.92 9.50
N LEU A 132 -12.76 16.08 10.23
CA LEU A 132 -14.06 15.54 9.82
C LEU A 132 -14.44 16.17 8.48
N ARG A 133 -14.81 15.35 7.51
CA ARG A 133 -15.10 15.82 6.15
C ARG A 133 -16.07 14.89 5.43
N SER A 134 -16.91 15.49 4.60
CA SER A 134 -17.64 14.79 3.55
C SER A 134 -16.83 14.83 2.25
N VAL A 135 -16.89 13.75 1.47
CA VAL A 135 -16.20 13.64 0.18
C VAL A 135 -17.20 13.19 -0.88
N ASP A 136 -17.37 14.00 -1.92
CA ASP A 136 -18.19 13.61 -3.06
C ASP A 136 -17.54 12.43 -3.79
N LEU A 137 -18.33 11.41 -4.08
CA LEU A 137 -17.87 10.23 -4.80
C LEU A 137 -18.34 10.27 -6.26
N PRO A 138 -17.49 9.85 -7.22
CA PRO A 138 -17.96 9.55 -8.56
C PRO A 138 -19.07 8.48 -8.51
N PRO A 139 -20.13 8.56 -9.37
CA PRO A 139 -21.24 7.62 -9.34
C PRO A 139 -20.81 6.14 -9.39
N LEU A 140 -19.82 5.82 -10.23
CA LEU A 140 -19.25 4.46 -10.30
C LEU A 140 -18.75 3.95 -8.94
N LEU A 141 -18.09 4.80 -8.16
CA LEU A 141 -17.52 4.41 -6.87
C LEU A 141 -18.60 4.28 -5.80
N LEU A 142 -19.66 5.09 -5.91
CA LEU A 142 -20.85 4.98 -5.08
C LEU A 142 -21.56 3.64 -5.31
N ASP A 143 -21.78 3.27 -6.58
CA ASP A 143 -22.41 1.99 -6.95
C ASP A 143 -21.59 0.79 -6.47
N LEU A 144 -20.26 0.84 -6.64
CA LEU A 144 -19.35 -0.19 -6.14
C LEU A 144 -19.42 -0.33 -4.62
N LEU A 145 -19.44 0.78 -3.87
CA LEU A 145 -19.57 0.76 -2.42
C LEU A 145 -20.93 0.25 -1.96
N ALA A 146 -22.01 0.66 -2.62
CA ALA A 146 -23.36 0.20 -2.31
C ALA A 146 -23.53 -1.31 -2.54
N GLY A 147 -22.78 -1.89 -3.48
CA GLY A 147 -22.73 -3.33 -3.72
C GLY A 147 -21.92 -4.12 -2.67
N MET A 148 -21.10 -3.45 -1.86
CA MET A 148 -20.28 -4.11 -0.85
C MET A 148 -21.14 -4.57 0.35
N LYS A 149 -20.80 -5.73 0.89
CA LYS A 149 -21.43 -6.25 2.11
C LYS A 149 -20.52 -5.99 3.30
N ALA A 150 -21.03 -5.24 4.27
CA ALA A 150 -20.35 -5.09 5.54
C ALA A 150 -20.18 -6.45 6.21
N ARG A 151 -18.99 -6.69 6.76
CA ARG A 151 -18.62 -7.94 7.43
C ARG A 151 -18.23 -7.64 8.87
N ARG A 152 -18.54 -8.55 9.77
CA ARG A 152 -18.17 -8.41 11.19
C ARG A 152 -16.69 -8.69 11.41
N CYS A 153 -16.00 -7.78 12.06
CA CYS A 153 -14.57 -7.96 12.34
C CYS A 153 -14.32 -9.00 13.44
N THR A 154 -13.17 -9.67 13.39
CA THR A 154 -12.74 -10.68 14.37
C THR A 154 -12.09 -10.10 15.64
N CYS A 155 -12.15 -8.78 15.83
CA CYS A 155 -11.64 -8.16 17.06
C CYS A 155 -12.41 -8.64 18.28
N LYS A 156 -11.69 -8.99 19.34
CA LYS A 156 -12.28 -9.46 20.59
C LYS A 156 -12.95 -8.32 21.34
N PRO A 157 -14.21 -8.47 21.80
CA PRO A 157 -14.82 -7.52 22.71
C PRO A 157 -13.98 -7.39 23.98
N ARG A 158 -13.77 -6.17 24.46
CA ARG A 158 -13.08 -5.89 25.72
C ARG A 158 -13.92 -4.91 26.53
N ARG A 159 -13.96 -5.10 27.85
CA ARG A 159 -14.45 -4.04 28.75
C ARG A 159 -13.50 -2.86 28.64
N ARG A 160 -14.05 -1.69 28.34
CA ARG A 160 -13.30 -0.44 28.29
C ARG A 160 -13.10 0.08 29.71
N GLU A 161 -11.86 0.24 30.12
CA GLU A 161 -11.54 0.90 31.39
C GLU A 161 -11.45 2.43 31.21
N PRO A 162 -11.69 3.24 32.25
CA PRO A 162 -11.45 4.67 32.19
C PRO A 162 -10.01 4.98 31.76
N GLY A 163 -9.84 5.74 30.67
CA GLY A 163 -8.53 6.05 30.10
C GLY A 163 -8.03 5.08 29.03
N ASP A 164 -8.69 3.94 28.80
CA ASP A 164 -8.36 3.07 27.67
C ASP A 164 -8.59 3.82 26.34
N PRO A 165 -7.66 3.71 25.37
CA PRO A 165 -7.94 4.06 23.99
C PRO A 165 -9.22 3.39 23.51
N ALA A 166 -9.92 4.02 22.55
CA ALA A 166 -11.15 3.47 22.00
C ALA A 166 -10.85 2.27 21.08
N TRP A 167 -10.40 1.16 21.65
CA TRP A 167 -10.10 -0.08 20.94
C TRP A 167 -11.32 -0.60 20.17
N CYS A 168 -11.10 -1.21 19.01
CA CYS A 168 -12.14 -1.92 18.29
C CYS A 168 -12.55 -3.16 19.10
N THR A 169 -13.84 -3.24 19.43
CA THR A 169 -14.43 -4.32 20.25
C THR A 169 -15.32 -5.26 19.43
N GLY A 170 -15.21 -5.23 18.10
CA GLY A 170 -16.18 -5.87 17.21
C GLY A 170 -17.14 -4.86 16.60
N GLY A 171 -17.35 -4.94 15.30
CA GLY A 171 -18.25 -4.09 14.53
C GLY A 171 -18.29 -4.55 13.08
N ASP A 172 -19.22 -3.97 12.30
CA ASP A 172 -19.36 -4.27 10.89
C ASP A 172 -18.61 -3.23 10.06
N TYR A 173 -17.78 -3.71 9.15
CA TYR A 173 -16.90 -2.89 8.33
C TYR A 173 -16.94 -3.35 6.89
N LEU A 174 -16.81 -2.41 5.95
CA LEU A 174 -16.71 -2.70 4.53
C LEU A 174 -15.34 -3.29 4.17
N MET A 175 -14.29 -2.90 4.90
CA MET A 175 -12.90 -3.19 4.54
C MET A 175 -12.26 -4.16 5.54
N LEU A 176 -12.43 -5.46 5.31
CA LEU A 176 -11.77 -6.51 6.09
C LEU A 176 -10.89 -7.41 5.23
N GLY A 177 -9.90 -8.06 5.86
CA GLY A 177 -9.13 -9.13 5.21
C GLY A 177 -9.96 -10.42 5.06
N PRO A 178 -9.44 -11.42 4.32
CA PRO A 178 -10.15 -12.68 4.06
C PRO A 178 -10.65 -13.41 5.31
N GLY A 179 -9.89 -13.34 6.42
CA GLY A 179 -10.27 -13.93 7.71
C GLY A 179 -11.11 -13.02 8.61
N GLY A 180 -11.73 -11.96 8.07
CA GLY A 180 -12.52 -11.00 8.84
C GLY A 180 -11.73 -10.09 9.79
N GLY A 181 -10.40 -10.13 9.77
CA GLY A 181 -9.55 -9.23 10.55
C GLY A 181 -9.28 -7.92 9.83
N HIS A 182 -9.09 -6.82 10.56
CA HIS A 182 -8.63 -5.57 9.95
C HIS A 182 -7.24 -5.72 9.33
N LEU A 183 -7.02 -5.00 8.23
CA LEU A 183 -5.76 -5.05 7.51
C LEU A 183 -4.68 -4.25 8.23
N ARG A 184 -3.60 -4.93 8.61
CA ARG A 184 -2.38 -4.27 9.09
C ARG A 184 -1.67 -3.61 7.93
N ARG A 185 -1.29 -2.33 8.08
CA ARG A 185 -0.65 -1.57 7.01
C ARG A 185 0.64 -2.24 6.54
N SER A 186 1.46 -2.72 7.47
CA SER A 186 2.72 -3.41 7.16
C SER A 186 2.50 -4.71 6.38
N ASN A 187 1.51 -5.52 6.79
CA ASN A 187 1.19 -6.79 6.15
C ASN A 187 0.61 -6.58 4.75
N ALA A 188 -0.37 -5.68 4.63
CA ALA A 188 -0.95 -5.33 3.34
C ALA A 188 0.08 -4.72 2.38
N ALA A 189 0.95 -3.84 2.89
CA ALA A 189 2.02 -3.25 2.11
C ALA A 189 2.95 -4.32 1.52
N ARG A 190 3.41 -5.24 2.37
CA ARG A 190 4.37 -6.28 1.99
C ARG A 190 3.76 -7.36 1.12
N ARG A 191 2.52 -7.77 1.38
CA ARG A 191 1.89 -8.92 0.71
C ARG A 191 1.10 -8.55 -0.54
N HIS A 192 0.66 -7.32 -0.70
CA HIS A 192 -0.27 -7.05 -1.79
C HIS A 192 -0.02 -5.72 -2.50
N VAL A 193 0.22 -4.63 -1.76
CA VAL A 193 0.48 -3.31 -2.35
C VAL A 193 1.78 -3.33 -3.16
N ARG A 194 2.89 -3.76 -2.54
CA ARG A 194 4.20 -3.81 -3.23
C ARG A 194 4.18 -4.79 -4.40
N PRO A 195 3.70 -6.04 -4.24
CA PRO A 195 3.61 -6.94 -5.38
C PRO A 195 2.69 -6.46 -6.51
N ALA A 196 1.56 -5.82 -6.20
CA ALA A 196 0.68 -5.25 -7.22
C ALA A 196 1.32 -4.08 -7.99
N ALA A 197 2.03 -3.20 -7.28
CA ALA A 197 2.68 -2.03 -7.87
C ALA A 197 3.94 -2.41 -8.66
N ASP A 198 4.80 -3.24 -8.07
CA ASP A 198 6.10 -3.58 -8.63
C ASP A 198 5.99 -4.73 -9.66
N GLY A 199 4.92 -5.53 -9.61
CA GLY A 199 4.76 -6.76 -10.40
C GLY A 199 5.61 -7.94 -9.90
N TRP A 200 6.18 -7.81 -8.69
CA TRP A 200 7.11 -8.76 -8.11
C TRP A 200 6.84 -8.97 -6.64
N TRP A 201 6.89 -10.23 -6.21
CA TRP A 201 7.00 -10.55 -4.80
C TRP A 201 8.40 -10.18 -4.29
N PRO A 202 8.50 -9.42 -3.19
CA PRO A 202 9.79 -9.11 -2.62
C PRO A 202 10.43 -10.40 -2.09
N GLY A 203 11.74 -10.57 -2.35
CA GLY A 203 12.48 -11.67 -1.76
C GLY A 203 12.44 -11.60 -0.22
N TRP A 204 12.33 -12.76 0.44
CA TRP A 204 12.23 -12.82 1.90
C TRP A 204 13.60 -13.11 2.53
N ALA A 205 14.05 -12.23 3.41
CA ALA A 205 15.13 -12.53 4.34
C ALA A 205 14.55 -13.30 5.55
N GLY A 206 14.94 -14.57 5.69
CA GLY A 206 14.46 -15.52 6.71
C GLY A 206 14.91 -16.95 6.39
N ARG A 207 14.45 -17.96 7.15
CA ARG A 207 14.83 -19.38 6.97
C ARG A 207 14.55 -19.96 5.58
N ILE A 208 13.71 -19.30 4.79
CA ILE A 208 13.48 -19.61 3.38
C ILE A 208 13.84 -18.34 2.61
N HIS A 209 15.00 -18.34 1.96
CA HIS A 209 15.36 -17.32 0.98
C HIS A 209 14.49 -17.46 -0.26
N VAL A 210 13.25 -16.97 -0.18
CA VAL A 210 12.39 -16.88 -1.36
C VAL A 210 13.01 -15.82 -2.26
N ARG A 211 13.47 -16.23 -3.44
CA ARG A 211 13.96 -15.28 -4.46
C ARG A 211 12.82 -14.35 -4.88
N PRO A 212 13.12 -13.11 -5.28
CA PRO A 212 12.12 -12.26 -5.92
C PRO A 212 11.53 -13.03 -7.11
N CYS A 213 10.21 -13.02 -7.22
CA CYS A 213 9.52 -13.74 -8.27
C CYS A 213 8.40 -12.89 -8.86
N ARG A 214 8.12 -13.10 -10.14
CA ARG A 214 7.09 -12.34 -10.85
C ARG A 214 5.71 -12.71 -10.32
N VAL A 215 4.84 -11.70 -10.22
CA VAL A 215 3.41 -11.95 -10.07
C VAL A 215 2.89 -12.48 -11.41
N LEU A 216 2.37 -13.70 -11.39
CA LEU A 216 1.78 -14.36 -12.55
C LEU A 216 0.31 -14.64 -12.25
N VAL A 217 -0.51 -14.53 -13.28
CA VAL A 217 -1.95 -14.77 -13.22
C VAL A 217 -2.32 -15.71 -14.37
N ASP A 218 -3.08 -16.75 -14.06
CA ASP A 218 -3.68 -17.63 -15.05
C ASP A 218 -4.92 -16.98 -15.64
N SER A 219 -4.81 -16.54 -16.89
CA SER A 219 -5.88 -15.90 -17.64
C SER A 219 -6.90 -16.88 -18.22
N SER A 220 -6.66 -18.20 -18.14
CA SER A 220 -7.63 -19.21 -18.60
C SER A 220 -8.90 -19.25 -17.74
N HIS A 221 -8.81 -18.74 -16.50
CA HIS A 221 -9.94 -18.61 -15.58
C HIS A 221 -10.82 -17.38 -15.86
N GLY A 222 -10.73 -16.81 -17.06
CA GLY A 222 -11.40 -15.57 -17.43
C GLY A 222 -10.68 -14.33 -16.92
N TRP A 223 -11.22 -13.16 -17.26
CA TRP A 223 -10.74 -11.90 -16.72
C TRP A 223 -11.29 -11.70 -15.29
N ALA A 224 -10.50 -11.38 -14.28
CA ALA A 224 -9.09 -10.96 -14.33
C ALA A 224 -8.05 -12.07 -14.07
N GLY A 225 -8.50 -13.32 -13.88
CA GLY A 225 -7.67 -14.52 -13.72
C GLY A 225 -7.33 -14.87 -12.27
N VAL A 226 -6.60 -15.97 -12.06
CA VAL A 226 -6.24 -16.48 -10.71
C VAL A 226 -4.72 -16.38 -10.50
N PRO A 227 -4.22 -15.90 -9.33
CA PRO A 227 -2.78 -15.90 -9.08
C PRO A 227 -2.21 -17.31 -9.15
N VAL A 228 -1.11 -17.50 -9.88
CA VAL A 228 -0.40 -18.78 -9.93
C VAL A 228 0.86 -18.76 -9.09
N ASN A 229 1.35 -19.96 -8.77
CA ASN A 229 2.62 -20.10 -8.07
C ASN A 229 3.73 -19.37 -8.83
N PRO A 230 4.53 -18.55 -8.12
CA PRO A 230 5.53 -17.73 -8.77
C PRO A 230 6.63 -18.57 -9.43
N TRP A 231 6.99 -18.22 -10.67
CA TRP A 231 8.18 -18.79 -11.31
C TRP A 231 9.44 -18.11 -10.73
N PRO A 232 10.48 -18.87 -10.32
CA PRO A 232 11.76 -18.27 -9.96
C PRO A 232 12.34 -17.43 -11.10
N ALA A 233 13.06 -16.35 -10.77
CA ALA A 233 13.76 -15.55 -11.77
C ALA A 233 14.74 -16.44 -12.57
N ALA A 234 14.72 -16.29 -13.90
CA ALA A 234 15.64 -17.01 -14.78
C ALA A 234 17.09 -16.67 -14.42
N GLU A 235 17.91 -17.69 -14.15
CA GLU A 235 19.34 -17.52 -13.91
C GLU A 235 20.08 -17.26 -15.22
N LYS A 236 20.96 -16.26 -15.24
CA LYS A 236 21.77 -15.94 -16.43
C LYS A 236 22.65 -17.14 -16.79
N GLY A 237 22.36 -17.78 -17.91
CA GLY A 237 23.10 -18.94 -18.42
C GLY A 237 22.47 -20.31 -18.12
N HIS A 238 21.42 -20.37 -17.30
CA HIS A 238 20.71 -21.62 -17.02
C HIS A 238 19.47 -21.74 -17.90
N ARG A 239 19.45 -22.72 -18.82
CA ARG A 239 18.21 -23.17 -19.44
C ARG A 239 17.41 -23.91 -18.37
N SER A 240 16.24 -23.39 -17.99
CA SER A 240 15.35 -24.10 -17.08
C SER A 240 14.80 -25.34 -17.78
N SER A 241 15.32 -26.50 -17.46
CA SER A 241 14.80 -27.81 -17.88
C SER A 241 13.64 -28.23 -16.95
N LEU A 242 12.58 -27.44 -16.93
CA LEU A 242 11.32 -27.82 -16.28
C LEU A 242 10.18 -27.50 -17.24
N CYS A 243 10.21 -28.16 -18.39
CA CYS A 243 8.99 -28.49 -19.10
C CYS A 243 8.36 -29.63 -18.30
N GLY A 244 7.39 -29.31 -17.45
CA GLY A 244 6.54 -30.33 -16.85
C GLY A 244 5.87 -31.13 -17.96
N SER A 245 5.98 -32.45 -17.90
CA SER A 245 5.23 -33.36 -18.74
C SER A 245 3.73 -33.14 -18.49
N TRP A 246 3.06 -32.49 -19.43
CA TRP A 246 1.61 -32.58 -19.56
C TRP A 246 1.31 -33.94 -20.18
N SER A 247 0.84 -34.90 -19.36
CA SER A 247 0.25 -36.13 -19.88
C SER A 247 -1.22 -35.88 -20.18
N GLU A 248 -1.52 -35.37 -21.37
CA GLU A 248 -2.84 -35.56 -21.96
C GLU A 248 -2.87 -36.93 -22.65
N ALA A 249 -3.94 -37.68 -22.39
CA ALA A 249 -4.16 -39.00 -22.93
C ALA A 249 -4.05 -38.99 -24.47
N GLY A 250 -3.01 -39.65 -24.99
CA GLY A 250 -3.10 -40.39 -26.24
C GLY A 250 -2.76 -39.71 -27.56
N HIS A 251 -2.21 -38.48 -27.62
CA HIS A 251 -1.71 -37.94 -28.90
C HIS A 251 -0.43 -37.10 -28.73
N THR A 252 0.70 -37.62 -29.21
CA THR A 252 1.97 -36.91 -29.31
C THR A 252 1.90 -35.85 -30.43
N ARG A 253 1.86 -34.57 -30.07
CA ARG A 253 2.24 -33.48 -30.99
C ARG A 253 3.54 -32.86 -30.49
N SER A 254 4.59 -32.93 -31.31
CA SER A 254 5.86 -32.27 -31.06
C SER A 254 5.67 -30.75 -31.16
N CYS A 255 6.08 -30.03 -30.12
CA CYS A 255 6.15 -28.57 -30.15
C CYS A 255 7.33 -28.13 -31.03
N LEU A 256 7.05 -27.79 -32.28
CA LEU A 256 7.94 -27.05 -33.17
C LEU A 256 7.94 -25.56 -32.78
N TRP A 257 8.77 -25.18 -31.80
CA TRP A 257 9.19 -23.78 -31.60
C TRP A 257 10.70 -23.73 -31.38
N THR A 258 11.47 -24.01 -32.42
CA THR A 258 12.90 -23.70 -32.52
C THR A 258 13.10 -22.34 -33.16
N ARG A 259 13.00 -21.25 -32.39
CA ARG A 259 13.66 -19.98 -32.77
C ARG A 259 14.27 -19.27 -31.56
N PRO A 260 15.59 -19.02 -31.54
CA PRO A 260 16.23 -18.27 -30.47
C PRO A 260 16.01 -16.76 -30.66
N TRP A 261 15.45 -16.10 -29.65
CA TRP A 261 15.52 -14.64 -29.52
C TRP A 261 16.98 -14.25 -29.22
N ARG A 262 17.69 -13.72 -30.23
CA ARG A 262 18.99 -13.05 -30.02
C ARG A 262 18.72 -11.65 -29.44
N CYS A 263 19.04 -11.46 -28.16
CA CYS A 263 19.20 -10.13 -27.59
C CYS A 263 20.51 -9.52 -28.15
N GLY A 264 20.38 -8.52 -29.02
CA GLY A 264 21.51 -7.75 -29.53
C GLY A 264 21.97 -6.72 -28.52
N CYS A 265 22.94 -7.08 -27.66
CA CYS A 265 23.70 -6.09 -26.91
C CYS A 265 24.83 -5.54 -27.78
N ARG A 266 24.75 -4.25 -28.15
CA ARG A 266 25.89 -3.48 -28.65
C ARG A 266 26.96 -3.41 -27.56
N SER A 267 28.15 -3.87 -27.89
CA SER A 267 29.38 -3.70 -27.11
C SER A 267 29.88 -2.25 -27.18
N GLY A 268 30.10 -1.62 -26.02
CA GLY A 268 30.91 -0.41 -25.87
C GLY A 268 32.00 -0.68 -24.84
N LYS A 269 33.25 -0.64 -25.30
CA LYS A 269 34.50 -0.83 -24.56
C LYS A 269 34.94 0.50 -23.92
N GLY A 270 35.75 0.43 -22.86
CA GLY A 270 36.51 1.56 -22.30
C GLY A 270 36.51 1.57 -20.80
#